data_AF-A0A519Y132-F1
#
_entry.id   AF-A0A519Y132-F1
#
_cell.length_a   1.000
_cell.length_b   1.000
_cell.length_c   1.000
_cell.angle_alpha   90.00
_cell.angle_beta   90.00
_cell.angle_gamma   90.00
#
_symmetry.space_group_name_H-M   'P 1'
#
loop_
_entity.id
_entity.type
_entity.pdbx_description
1 polymer ?
#
loop_
_entity_poly.entity_id
_entity_poly.type
_entity_poly.pdbx_seq_one_letter_code
_entity_poly.pdbx_strand_id
1 'polypeptide(L)'
;MRIIFSIAFLFCFGLSARSQLLLKSGVPNAPAGKLIKVDSSLNFIAMGDWGRNGADHQKQVAAAMGRTASDIKAQFIISTGDNFYPSGVISAQDPLFKYSFEDIYTDFSLQWDWYVVLGNHDYKSNPDAEVEYSKISRRWKMPARYFSKKFAINGDAQNQVLIAFIDTNPLIPEFYKNAEYG
;
A
#
# COMPACT_ATOMS: atom_id res chain seq x y z
N MET A 1 -2.23 20.31 -60.26
CA MET A 1 -2.50 20.90 -58.93
C MET A 1 -2.72 19.75 -57.96
N ARG A 2 -1.69 19.36 -57.18
CA ARG A 2 -1.77 18.29 -56.16
C ARG A 2 -1.84 18.97 -54.80
N ILE A 3 -2.99 18.84 -54.13
CA ILE A 3 -3.20 19.31 -52.77
C ILE A 3 -2.66 18.22 -51.85
N ILE A 4 -1.61 18.54 -51.08
CA ILE A 4 -1.09 17.68 -50.02
C ILE A 4 -1.83 18.10 -48.74
N PHE A 5 -2.65 17.20 -48.19
CA PHE A 5 -3.16 17.34 -46.83
C PHE A 5 -2.12 16.77 -45.87
N SER A 6 -1.40 17.63 -45.16
CA SER A 6 -0.63 17.24 -43.98
C SER A 6 -1.55 17.29 -42.76
N ILE A 7 -2.03 16.13 -42.32
CA ILE A 7 -2.67 15.98 -41.01
C ILE A 7 -1.54 15.88 -39.99
N ALA A 8 -1.31 16.94 -39.24
CA ALA A 8 -0.45 16.89 -38.07
C ALA A 8 -1.19 16.11 -36.97
N PHE A 9 -0.81 14.86 -36.74
CA PHE A 9 -1.18 14.15 -35.51
C PHE A 9 -0.42 14.81 -34.36
N LEU A 10 -1.11 15.66 -33.60
CA LEU A 10 -0.64 16.15 -32.31
C LEU A 10 -0.63 14.94 -31.36
N PHE A 11 0.51 14.27 -31.25
CA PHE A 11 0.72 13.25 -30.21
C PHE A 11 0.62 13.95 -28.85
N CYS A 12 -0.47 13.68 -28.13
CA CYS A 12 -0.59 14.04 -26.72
C CYS A 12 0.61 13.48 -25.98
N PHE A 13 1.29 14.34 -25.22
CA PHE A 13 2.39 13.95 -24.34
C PHE A 13 1.95 12.78 -23.46
N GLY A 14 2.59 11.63 -23.63
CA GLY A 14 2.45 10.50 -22.73
C GLY A 14 2.95 10.91 -21.34
N LEU A 15 2.04 10.96 -20.37
CA LEU A 15 2.41 10.92 -18.96
C LEU A 15 3.09 9.56 -18.71
N SER A 16 4.42 9.53 -18.77
CA SER A 16 5.18 8.37 -18.31
C SER A 16 5.06 8.32 -16.79
N ALA A 17 4.23 7.41 -16.26
CA ALA A 17 4.30 7.07 -14.85
C ALA A 17 5.68 6.45 -14.58
N ARG A 18 6.52 7.14 -13.80
CA ARG A 18 7.79 6.61 -13.32
C ARG A 18 7.58 6.14 -11.89
N SER A 19 7.76 4.85 -11.64
CA SER A 19 7.89 4.31 -10.29
C SER A 19 9.38 4.21 -9.95
N GLN A 20 9.73 4.49 -8.69
CA GLN A 20 11.07 4.24 -8.17
C GLN A 20 10.97 3.16 -7.10
N LEU A 21 11.72 2.07 -7.28
CA LEU A 21 11.86 1.01 -6.29
C LEU A 21 13.12 1.27 -5.47
N LEU A 22 12.98 1.38 -4.16
CA LEU A 22 14.11 1.42 -3.23
C LEU A 22 14.40 0.00 -2.76
N LEU A 23 15.40 -0.63 -3.36
CA LEU A 23 15.94 -1.88 -2.84
C LEU A 23 16.90 -1.55 -1.70
N LYS A 24 16.64 -2.09 -0.50
CA LYS A 24 17.63 -2.12 0.57
C LYS A 24 18.72 -3.09 0.15
N SER A 25 19.82 -2.60 -0.40
CA SER A 25 21.03 -3.43 -0.56
C SER A 25 21.44 -3.94 0.82
N GLY A 26 21.70 -5.23 0.97
CA GLY A 26 22.14 -5.88 2.22
C GLY A 26 23.51 -5.43 2.75
N VAL A 27 24.02 -4.30 2.27
CA VAL A 27 25.28 -3.70 2.69
C VAL A 27 24.98 -2.65 3.76
N PRO A 28 25.46 -2.82 5.01
CA PRO A 28 25.13 -1.94 6.15
C PRO A 28 25.44 -0.44 5.98
N ASN A 29 26.20 -0.07 4.94
CA ASN A 29 26.67 1.30 4.70
C ASN A 29 26.58 1.74 3.22
N ALA A 30 25.78 1.07 2.39
CA ALA A 30 25.49 1.64 1.08
C ALA A 30 24.73 2.96 1.29
N PRO A 31 25.16 4.09 0.70
CA PRO A 31 24.37 5.31 0.74
C PRO A 31 23.00 4.95 0.17
N ALA A 32 21.96 5.09 1.00
CA ALA A 32 20.59 4.97 0.52
C ALA A 32 20.50 5.87 -0.71
N GLY A 33 20.25 5.28 -1.89
CA GLY A 33 20.25 6.02 -3.14
C GLY A 33 19.41 7.29 -2.95
N LYS A 34 19.98 8.45 -3.27
CA LYS A 34 19.35 9.74 -3.02
C LYS A 34 17.91 9.69 -3.55
N LEU A 35 16.94 9.87 -2.66
CA LEU A 35 15.52 9.92 -3.01
C LEU A 35 15.33 10.99 -4.08
N ILE A 36 14.86 10.61 -5.27
CA ILE A 36 14.57 11.57 -6.33
C ILE A 36 13.15 12.05 -6.10
N LYS A 37 13.02 13.24 -5.52
CA LYS A 37 11.74 13.90 -5.43
C LYS A 37 11.42 14.56 -6.76
N VAL A 38 10.35 14.11 -7.40
CA VAL A 38 9.78 14.80 -8.55
C VAL A 38 8.79 15.83 -8.01
N ASP A 39 8.91 17.08 -8.44
CA ASP A 39 7.95 18.11 -8.04
C ASP A 39 6.56 17.75 -8.60
N SER A 40 5.52 18.07 -7.82
CA SER A 40 4.13 17.82 -8.21
C SER A 40 3.80 16.34 -8.46
N SER A 41 4.47 15.41 -7.77
CA SER A 41 4.16 13.97 -7.84
C SER A 41 3.19 13.51 -6.75
N LEU A 42 2.52 12.39 -7.03
CA LEU A 42 1.82 11.60 -6.02
C LEU A 42 2.85 10.70 -5.31
N ASN A 43 3.05 10.90 -4.00
CA ASN A 43 4.00 10.14 -3.21
C ASN A 43 3.27 9.29 -2.16
N PHE A 44 3.57 8.01 -2.10
CA PHE A 44 3.03 7.06 -1.13
C PHE A 44 4.04 5.94 -0.88
N ILE A 45 3.82 5.16 0.17
CA ILE A 45 4.58 3.94 0.45
C ILE A 45 3.69 2.74 0.15
N ALA A 46 4.24 1.70 -0.48
CA ALA A 46 3.63 0.38 -0.59
C ALA A 46 4.47 -0.63 0.20
N MET A 47 3.82 -1.45 1.02
CA MET A 47 4.47 -2.49 1.83
C MET A 47 3.55 -3.70 1.99
N GLY A 48 4.11 -4.88 2.20
CA GLY A 48 3.38 -6.12 2.49
C GLY A 48 4.09 -6.94 3.55
N ASP A 49 3.46 -8.03 3.97
CA ASP A 49 4.10 -9.11 4.72
C ASP A 49 4.71 -8.66 6.07
N TRP A 50 3.94 -8.00 6.94
CA TRP A 50 4.52 -7.18 8.00
C TRP A 50 4.12 -7.47 9.45
N GLY A 51 2.87 -7.83 9.77
CA GLY A 51 2.41 -7.81 11.17
C GLY A 51 2.89 -8.97 12.01
N ARG A 52 3.85 -8.71 12.90
CA ARG A 52 4.51 -9.73 13.73
C ARG A 52 4.78 -9.25 15.16
N ASN A 53 3.88 -8.43 15.74
CA ASN A 53 4.02 -7.87 17.08
C ASN A 53 5.39 -7.20 17.31
N GLY A 54 5.89 -6.51 16.29
CA GLY A 54 7.17 -5.83 16.29
C GLY A 54 8.41 -6.72 16.13
N ALA A 55 8.25 -8.02 15.93
CA ALA A 55 9.32 -8.98 15.62
C ALA A 55 9.75 -8.90 14.14
N ASP A 56 10.71 -9.74 13.73
CA ASP A 56 11.18 -9.90 12.34
C ASP A 56 11.43 -8.58 11.60
N HIS A 57 12.18 -7.70 12.26
CA HIS A 57 12.54 -6.37 11.79
C HIS A 57 11.37 -5.38 11.58
N GLN A 58 10.15 -5.72 11.99
CA GLN A 58 8.97 -4.88 11.78
C GLN A 58 9.15 -3.49 12.39
N LYS A 59 9.68 -3.37 13.62
CA LYS A 59 9.97 -2.08 14.26
C LYS A 59 11.03 -1.27 13.50
N GLN A 60 12.07 -1.93 13.01
CA GLN A 60 13.14 -1.30 12.24
C GLN A 60 12.63 -0.80 10.88
N VAL A 61 11.76 -1.57 10.23
CA VAL A 61 11.06 -1.17 9.01
C VAL A 61 10.15 0.02 9.29
N ALA A 62 9.34 -0.01 10.35
CA ALA A 62 8.47 1.10 10.74
C ALA A 62 9.26 2.41 10.97
N ALA A 63 10.41 2.34 11.65
CA ALA A 63 11.28 3.50 11.84
C ALA A 63 11.88 4.01 10.51
N ALA A 64 12.23 3.12 9.59
CA ALA A 64 12.70 3.50 8.25
C ALA A 64 11.58 4.15 7.43
N MET A 65 10.38 3.57 7.48
CA MET A 65 9.20 4.12 6.83
C MET A 65 8.87 5.53 7.32
N GLY A 66 8.95 5.81 8.64
CA GLY A 66 8.71 7.16 9.17
C GLY A 66 9.65 8.21 8.58
N ARG A 67 10.95 7.90 8.53
CA ARG A 67 11.94 8.77 7.87
C ARG A 67 11.62 8.97 6.39
N THR A 68 11.38 7.87 5.67
CA THR A 68 11.05 7.93 4.24
C THR A 68 9.76 8.72 3.97
N ALA A 69 8.71 8.49 4.75
CA ALA A 69 7.43 9.18 4.62
C ALA A 69 7.56 10.68 4.86
N SER A 70 8.36 11.09 5.84
CA SER A 70 8.72 12.49 6.06
C SER A 70 9.47 13.09 4.88
N ASP A 71 10.49 12.40 4.37
CA ASP A 71 11.34 12.90 3.28
C ASP A 71 10.57 13.08 1.96
N ILE A 72 9.76 12.10 1.59
CA ILE A 72 8.98 12.13 0.33
C ILE A 72 7.65 12.86 0.49
N LYS A 73 7.28 13.26 1.71
CA LYS A 73 5.94 13.77 2.06
C LYS A 73 4.86 12.81 1.59
N ALA A 74 4.93 11.56 2.04
CA ALA A 74 3.97 10.53 1.68
C ALA A 74 2.55 10.98 2.04
N GLN A 75 1.60 10.77 1.13
CA GLN A 75 0.20 11.20 1.28
C GLN A 75 -0.68 10.09 1.87
N PHE A 76 -0.27 8.83 1.70
CA PHE A 76 -0.93 7.64 2.22
C PHE A 76 0.03 6.45 2.18
N ILE A 77 -0.40 5.33 2.75
CA ILE A 77 0.27 4.03 2.73
C ILE A 77 -0.65 3.02 2.04
N ILE A 78 -0.08 2.10 1.28
CA ILE A 78 -0.74 0.90 0.76
C ILE A 78 -0.16 -0.30 1.49
N SER A 79 -1.02 -1.08 2.16
CA SER A 79 -0.68 -2.43 2.59
C SER A 79 -1.10 -3.42 1.52
N THR A 80 -0.18 -4.25 1.04
CA THR A 80 -0.37 -5.21 -0.05
C THR A 80 -0.73 -6.62 0.44
N GLY A 81 -1.18 -6.76 1.68
CA GLY A 81 -1.62 -8.02 2.27
C GLY A 81 -0.60 -8.67 3.19
N ASP A 82 -1.01 -9.80 3.77
CA ASP A 82 -0.29 -10.51 4.83
C ASP A 82 -0.02 -9.57 6.01
N ASN A 83 -1.13 -8.98 6.45
CA ASN A 83 -1.18 -7.92 7.45
C ASN A 83 -0.89 -8.47 8.84
N PHE A 84 -1.35 -9.68 9.16
CA PHE A 84 -1.16 -10.28 10.48
C PHE A 84 -0.70 -11.74 10.39
N TYR A 85 0.55 -11.98 10.79
CA TYR A 85 1.11 -13.33 10.92
C TYR A 85 0.92 -13.91 12.33
N PRO A 86 0.87 -15.26 12.44
CA PRO A 86 0.89 -16.21 11.33
C PRO A 86 -0.48 -16.48 10.70
N SER A 87 -1.57 -16.05 11.33
CA SER A 87 -2.92 -16.54 11.01
C SER A 87 -4.01 -15.46 11.07
N GLY A 88 -3.74 -14.24 10.61
CA GLY A 88 -4.75 -13.19 10.56
C GLY A 88 -5.24 -12.75 11.93
N VAL A 89 -6.42 -12.12 11.95
CA VAL A 89 -7.15 -11.69 13.15
C VAL A 89 -8.50 -12.40 13.25
N ILE A 90 -9.01 -12.60 14.46
CA ILE A 90 -10.30 -13.29 14.65
C ILE A 90 -11.51 -12.34 14.73
N SER A 91 -11.28 -11.06 15.04
CA SER A 91 -12.33 -10.04 15.17
C SER A 91 -11.74 -8.64 15.05
N ALA A 92 -12.58 -7.62 14.83
CA ALA A 92 -12.12 -6.23 14.81
C ALA A 92 -11.61 -5.72 16.18
N GLN A 93 -11.78 -6.50 17.26
CA GLN A 93 -11.25 -6.20 18.59
C GLN A 93 -9.99 -7.03 18.93
N ASP A 94 -9.47 -7.78 17.96
CA ASP A 94 -8.25 -8.58 18.15
C ASP A 94 -7.06 -7.69 18.59
N PRO A 95 -6.36 -8.02 19.68
CA PRO A 95 -5.20 -7.26 20.14
C PRO A 95 -4.07 -7.12 19.11
N LEU A 96 -4.01 -7.98 18.08
CA LEU A 96 -3.02 -7.87 17.02
C LEU A 96 -3.11 -6.55 16.25
N PHE A 97 -4.28 -5.91 16.13
CA PHE A 97 -4.36 -4.55 15.59
C PHE A 97 -3.54 -3.57 16.42
N LYS A 98 -3.63 -3.65 17.75
CA LYS A 98 -2.82 -2.81 18.63
C LYS A 98 -1.34 -3.16 18.52
N TYR A 99 -1.01 -4.43 18.68
CA TYR A 99 0.38 -4.87 18.86
C TYR A 99 1.19 -4.96 17.58
N SER A 100 0.55 -5.21 16.44
CA SER A 100 1.21 -5.33 15.14
C SER A 100 1.02 -4.08 14.28
N PHE A 101 0.03 -3.21 14.56
CA PHE A 101 -0.22 -2.03 13.73
C PHE A 101 -0.17 -0.70 14.50
N GLU A 102 -1.00 -0.50 15.51
CA GLU A 102 -1.12 0.80 16.19
C GLU A 102 0.12 1.16 17.02
N ASP A 103 0.70 0.21 17.75
CA ASP A 103 1.89 0.44 18.58
C ASP A 103 3.21 0.35 17.79
N ILE A 104 3.15 -0.05 16.51
CA ILE A 104 4.33 -0.23 15.66
C ILE A 104 4.57 0.97 14.75
N TYR A 105 3.53 1.40 14.03
CA TYR A 105 3.65 2.48 13.04
C TYR A 105 3.25 3.83 13.66
N THR A 106 4.01 4.26 14.66
CA THR A 106 3.69 5.41 15.54
C THR A 106 4.25 6.74 15.08
N ASP A 107 5.15 6.75 14.07
CA ASP A 107 5.70 7.99 13.53
C ASP A 107 4.57 8.90 13.01
N PHE A 108 4.71 10.21 13.22
CA PHE A 108 3.71 11.21 12.80
C PHE A 108 3.40 11.12 11.30
N SER A 109 4.43 10.90 10.47
CA SER A 109 4.31 10.79 9.02
C SER A 109 3.59 9.51 8.55
N LEU A 110 3.34 8.56 9.46
CA LEU A 110 2.62 7.30 9.20
C LEU A 110 1.17 7.32 9.72
N GLN A 111 0.73 8.44 10.29
CA GLN A 111 -0.65 8.61 10.79
C GLN A 111 -1.65 8.95 9.67
N TRP A 112 -1.22 8.99 8.41
CA TRP A 112 -2.08 9.12 7.22
C TRP A 112 -2.89 7.87 6.94
N ASP A 113 -3.76 7.93 5.94
CA ASP A 113 -4.59 6.79 5.56
C ASP A 113 -3.73 5.61 5.06
N TRP A 114 -4.08 4.41 5.53
CA TRP A 114 -3.55 3.13 5.10
C TRP A 114 -4.64 2.42 4.31
N TYR A 115 -4.42 2.23 3.01
CA TYR A 115 -5.30 1.45 2.15
C TYR A 115 -4.83 0.01 2.13
N VAL A 116 -5.68 -0.90 2.60
CA VAL A 116 -5.28 -2.27 2.91
C VAL A 116 -6.00 -3.26 2.01
N VAL A 117 -5.29 -4.29 1.56
CA VAL A 117 -5.85 -5.52 0.98
C VAL A 117 -5.45 -6.73 1.83
N LEU A 118 -6.10 -7.86 1.59
CA LEU A 118 -5.81 -9.14 2.24
C LEU A 118 -4.70 -9.89 1.50
N GLY A 119 -3.87 -10.58 2.26
CA GLY A 119 -3.03 -11.68 1.78
C GLY A 119 -3.61 -13.03 2.20
N ASN A 120 -2.90 -14.12 1.91
CA ASN A 120 -3.35 -15.47 2.25
C ASN A 120 -3.26 -15.76 3.74
N HIS A 121 -2.34 -15.12 4.49
CA HIS A 121 -2.24 -15.32 5.93
C HIS A 121 -3.41 -14.71 6.70
N ASP A 122 -4.00 -13.64 6.17
CA ASP A 122 -5.14 -12.94 6.76
C ASP A 122 -6.42 -13.80 6.70
N TYR A 123 -6.50 -14.67 5.70
CA TYR A 123 -7.61 -15.60 5.47
C TYR A 123 -7.64 -16.81 6.41
N LYS A 124 -6.57 -17.08 7.16
CA LYS A 124 -6.51 -18.22 8.09
C LYS A 124 -7.43 -18.07 9.31
N SER A 125 -7.97 -16.87 9.53
CA SER A 125 -8.95 -16.56 10.58
C SER A 125 -10.16 -15.84 9.99
N ASN A 126 -10.39 -14.58 10.34
CA ASN A 126 -11.56 -13.82 9.92
C ASN A 126 -11.14 -12.62 9.05
N PRO A 127 -11.09 -12.75 7.71
CA PRO A 127 -10.73 -11.64 6.84
C PRO A 127 -11.74 -10.47 6.92
N ASP A 128 -12.99 -10.71 7.32
CA ASP A 128 -13.98 -9.63 7.48
C ASP A 128 -13.69 -8.77 8.71
N ALA A 129 -12.94 -9.27 9.69
CA ALA A 129 -12.49 -8.47 10.84
C ALA A 129 -11.62 -7.28 10.41
N GLU A 130 -10.80 -7.43 9.37
CA GLU A 130 -9.98 -6.36 8.83
C GLU A 130 -10.81 -5.31 8.08
N VAL A 131 -11.88 -5.73 7.40
CA VAL A 131 -12.86 -4.80 6.82
C VAL A 131 -13.55 -4.01 7.94
N GLU A 132 -14.03 -4.72 8.97
CA GLU A 132 -14.72 -4.14 10.13
C GLU A 132 -13.85 -3.17 10.93
N TYR A 133 -12.54 -3.43 11.04
CA TYR A 133 -11.59 -2.55 11.74
C TYR A 133 -11.52 -1.14 11.13
N SER A 134 -11.92 -0.97 9.86
CA SER A 134 -12.09 0.36 9.24
C SER A 134 -13.10 1.26 9.97
N LYS A 135 -14.01 0.69 10.76
CA LYS A 135 -14.98 1.42 11.59
C LYS A 135 -14.38 1.84 12.94
N ILE A 136 -13.23 1.30 13.32
CA ILE A 136 -12.56 1.52 14.60
C ILE A 136 -11.37 2.47 14.42
N SER A 137 -10.45 2.14 13.51
CA SER A 137 -9.25 2.95 13.29
C SER A 137 -9.47 4.01 12.20
N ARG A 138 -9.22 5.28 12.55
CA ARG A 138 -9.30 6.41 11.62
C ARG A 138 -8.42 6.20 10.38
N ARG A 139 -7.24 5.60 10.57
CA ARG A 139 -6.23 5.46 9.52
C ARG A 139 -6.31 4.15 8.75
N TRP A 140 -7.05 3.15 9.21
CA TRP A 140 -7.26 1.91 8.49
C TRP A 140 -8.39 2.06 7.46
N LYS A 141 -8.07 1.93 6.16
CA LYS A 141 -9.00 2.10 5.04
C LYS A 141 -9.13 0.81 4.24
N MET A 142 -10.12 0.01 4.62
CA MET A 142 -10.49 -1.23 3.94
C MET A 142 -12.03 -1.35 3.90
N PRO A 143 -12.72 -0.58 3.03
CA PRO A 143 -14.19 -0.50 3.05
C PRO A 143 -14.89 -1.80 2.59
N ALA A 144 -14.18 -2.65 1.86
CA ALA A 144 -14.60 -3.97 1.39
C ALA A 144 -13.34 -4.79 1.08
N ARG A 145 -13.49 -6.10 0.86
CA ARG A 145 -12.36 -7.00 0.50
C ARG A 145 -11.65 -6.56 -0.78
N TYR A 146 -12.38 -5.97 -1.72
CA TYR A 146 -11.83 -5.31 -2.90
C TYR A 146 -12.51 -3.97 -3.10
N PHE A 147 -11.76 -2.98 -3.57
CA PHE A 147 -12.28 -1.64 -3.85
C PHE A 147 -11.37 -0.91 -4.83
N SER A 148 -11.74 0.30 -5.23
CA SER A 148 -10.85 1.17 -5.97
C SER A 148 -10.94 2.59 -5.45
N LYS A 149 -9.88 3.36 -5.63
CA LYS A 149 -9.85 4.77 -5.24
C LYS A 149 -9.07 5.59 -6.26
N LYS A 150 -9.61 6.76 -6.57
CA LYS A 150 -8.91 7.78 -7.35
C LYS A 150 -8.12 8.69 -6.43
N PHE A 151 -6.88 8.98 -6.81
CA PHE A 151 -5.97 9.89 -6.12
C PHE A 151 -5.58 11.01 -7.06
N ALA A 152 -5.76 12.26 -6.62
CA ALA A 152 -5.32 13.43 -7.37
C ALA A 152 -3.79 13.54 -7.35
N ILE A 153 -3.18 13.73 -8.51
CA ILE A 153 -1.76 14.03 -8.63
C ILE A 153 -1.59 15.52 -8.32
N ASN A 154 -0.75 15.85 -7.35
CA ASN A 154 -0.52 17.24 -6.92
C ASN A 154 -1.79 18.03 -6.53
N GLY A 155 -2.82 17.35 -6.02
CA GLY A 155 -4.09 18.00 -5.68
C GLY A 155 -4.95 18.43 -6.88
N ASP A 156 -4.55 18.08 -8.11
CA ASP A 156 -5.32 18.36 -9.31
C ASP A 156 -6.42 17.30 -9.50
N ALA A 157 -7.67 17.74 -9.40
CA ALA A 157 -8.83 16.87 -9.56
C ALA A 157 -9.02 16.33 -10.99
N GLN A 158 -8.39 16.95 -12.00
CA GLN A 158 -8.46 16.51 -13.40
C GLN A 158 -7.34 15.52 -13.76
N ASN A 159 -6.24 15.53 -13.01
CA ASN A 159 -5.11 14.63 -13.20
C ASN A 159 -5.07 13.60 -12.06
N GLN A 160 -5.66 12.43 -12.29
CA GLN A 160 -5.84 11.41 -11.25
C GLN A 160 -5.29 10.04 -11.65
N VAL A 161 -4.86 9.28 -10.64
CA VAL A 161 -4.57 7.83 -10.77
C VAL A 161 -5.69 7.06 -10.10
N LEU A 162 -6.26 6.07 -10.80
CA LEU A 162 -7.11 5.04 -10.18
C LEU A 162 -6.22 3.91 -9.71
N ILE A 163 -6.28 3.58 -8.42
CA ILE A 163 -5.67 2.38 -7.86
C ILE A 163 -6.78 1.38 -7.54
N ALA A 164 -6.64 0.16 -8.05
CA ALA A 164 -7.51 -0.96 -7.75
C ALA A 164 -6.87 -1.83 -6.66
N PHE A 165 -7.61 -2.05 -5.58
CA PHE A 165 -7.25 -2.85 -4.42
C PHE A 165 -7.99 -4.17 -4.55
N ILE A 166 -7.27 -5.22 -4.94
CA ILE A 166 -7.85 -6.50 -5.35
C ILE A 166 -7.54 -7.56 -4.30
N ASP A 167 -8.58 -8.28 -3.86
CA ASP A 167 -8.44 -9.52 -3.13
C ASP A 167 -8.14 -10.65 -4.11
N THR A 168 -6.92 -11.15 -4.07
CA THR A 168 -6.44 -12.15 -5.02
C THR A 168 -6.83 -13.58 -4.60
N ASN A 169 -7.10 -13.82 -3.32
CA ASN A 169 -7.37 -15.16 -2.81
C ASN A 169 -8.58 -15.83 -3.50
N PRO A 170 -9.76 -15.17 -3.61
CA PRO A 170 -10.91 -15.75 -4.30
C PRO A 170 -10.71 -16.00 -5.80
N LEU A 171 -9.68 -15.40 -6.41
CA LEU A 171 -9.38 -15.53 -7.85
C LEU A 171 -8.56 -16.78 -8.17
N ILE A 172 -8.04 -17.46 -7.16
CA ILE A 172 -7.19 -18.65 -7.31
C ILE A 172 -8.06 -19.89 -7.03
N PRO A 173 -8.39 -20.74 -8.02
CA PRO A 173 -9.24 -21.92 -7.80
C PRO A 173 -8.72 -22.88 -6.72
N GLU A 174 -7.40 -22.98 -6.58
CA GLU A 174 -6.72 -23.82 -5.59
C GLU A 174 -6.91 -23.30 -4.15
N PHE A 175 -7.23 -22.01 -3.99
CA PHE A 175 -7.48 -21.39 -2.69
C PHE A 175 -8.55 -22.15 -1.92
N TYR A 176 -9.70 -22.44 -2.56
CA TYR A 176 -10.84 -23.14 -1.96
C TYR A 176 -10.61 -24.63 -1.64
N LYS A 177 -9.41 -25.15 -1.92
CA LYS A 177 -9.02 -26.52 -1.59
C LYS A 177 -7.95 -26.55 -0.50
N ASN A 178 -7.51 -25.39 -0.02
CA ASN A 178 -6.39 -25.29 0.88
C ASN A 178 -6.87 -25.26 2.34
N ALA A 179 -6.68 -26.36 3.06
CA ALA A 179 -7.12 -26.49 4.46
C ALA A 179 -6.57 -25.43 5.43
N GLU A 180 -5.54 -24.66 5.06
CA GLU A 180 -4.96 -23.62 5.89
C GLU A 180 -5.62 -22.25 5.70
N TYR A 181 -6.01 -21.88 4.46
CA TYR A 181 -6.55 -20.54 4.16
C TYR A 181 -7.80 -20.52 3.28
N GLY A 182 -8.34 -21.64 2.80
CA GLY A 182 -9.59 -21.68 2.00
C GLY A 182 -10.35 -22.99 2.06
#